data_AF-A0A973I028-F1
#
_entry.id   AF-A0A973I028-F1
#
_cell.length_a   1.000
_cell.length_b   1.000
_cell.length_c   1.000
_cell.angle_alpha   90.00
_cell.angle_beta   90.00
_cell.angle_gamma   90.00
#
_symmetry.space_group_name_H-M   'P 1'
#
loop_
_entity.id
_entity.type
_entity.pdbx_description
1 polymer ?
#
loop_
_entity_poly.entity_id
_entity_poly.type
_entity_poly.pdbx_seq_one_letter_code
_entity_poly.pdbx_strand_id
1 'polypeptide(L)'
;MEHEPYHGVRLTSKGRELALQTVRRHRILESYIATILGVPWDRVDAEVERLEHAVSEELICRMEEALDFPSRDPHGSPIPDREGRLPGKIEEIILTEAPIAVLLEVVRVIDALPDVLIWLGERGVTPGARIIVEAREPGGGPLLLMPSEAERPVAISGSLAQSIEVREVAS
;
A
#
# COMPACT_ATOMS: atom_id res chain seq x y z
N MET A 1 -9.45 12.25 32.72
CA MET A 1 -9.90 12.17 31.33
C MET A 1 -10.84 13.35 31.14
N GLU A 2 -10.40 14.38 30.42
CA GLU A 2 -11.25 15.51 30.06
C GLU A 2 -11.58 15.36 28.59
N HIS A 3 -12.88 15.33 28.28
CA HIS A 3 -13.43 15.13 26.96
C HIS A 3 -14.18 16.38 26.56
N GLU A 4 -13.64 17.13 25.59
CA GLU A 4 -14.36 18.18 24.88
C GLU A 4 -14.62 17.72 23.43
N PRO A 5 -15.86 17.83 22.91
CA PRO A 5 -16.21 17.34 21.58
C PRO A 5 -15.83 18.37 20.49
N TYR A 6 -15.44 17.87 19.31
CA TYR A 6 -15.13 18.61 18.07
C TYR A 6 -13.75 19.29 17.92
N HIS A 7 -12.72 18.72 18.54
CA HIS A 7 -11.37 18.80 17.95
C HIS A 7 -10.92 17.39 17.59
N GLY A 8 -10.52 17.19 16.33
CA GLY A 8 -9.97 15.92 15.87
C GLY A 8 -8.92 15.38 16.84
N VAL A 9 -8.89 14.06 17.03
CA VAL A 9 -7.94 13.43 17.94
C VAL A 9 -6.54 13.64 17.38
N ARG A 10 -5.68 14.35 18.12
CA ARG A 10 -4.25 14.44 17.82
C ARG A 10 -3.50 13.51 18.75
N LEU A 11 -2.74 12.59 18.18
CA LEU A 11 -1.83 11.75 18.96
C LEU A 11 -0.74 12.63 19.60
N THR A 12 -0.43 12.34 20.87
CA THR A 12 0.78 12.85 21.52
C THR A 12 2.02 12.25 20.84
N SER A 13 3.22 12.79 21.09
CA SER A 13 4.45 12.20 20.55
C SER A 13 4.60 10.72 20.90
N LYS A 14 4.31 10.36 22.16
CA LYS A 14 4.29 8.96 22.62
C LYS A 14 3.19 8.14 21.96
N GLY A 15 2.01 8.73 21.74
CA GLY A 15 0.91 8.08 21.04
C GLY A 15 1.25 7.79 19.57
N ARG A 16 1.98 8.69 18.91
CA ARG A 16 2.46 8.52 17.54
C ARG A 16 3.49 7.40 17.43
N GLU A 17 4.44 7.34 18.36
CA GLU A 17 5.44 6.26 18.42
C GLU A 17 4.77 4.89 18.57
N LEU A 18 3.83 4.77 19.52
CA LEU A 18 3.09 3.53 19.72
C LEU A 18 2.24 3.16 18.50
N ALA A 19 1.59 4.13 17.86
CA ALA A 19 0.83 3.89 16.64
C ALA A 19 1.72 3.37 15.50
N LEU A 20 2.92 3.92 15.34
CA LEU A 20 3.86 3.47 14.30
C LEU A 20 4.43 2.08 14.60
N GLN A 21 4.62 1.71 15.87
CA GLN A 21 4.96 0.34 16.25
C GLN A 21 3.83 -0.64 15.91
N THR A 22 2.57 -0.28 16.18
CA THR A 22 1.41 -1.10 15.77
C THR A 22 1.36 -1.28 14.25
N VAL A 23 1.52 -0.19 13.49
CA VAL A 23 1.55 -0.24 12.01
C VAL A 23 2.69 -1.13 11.52
N ARG A 24 3.89 -0.99 12.08
CA ARG A 24 5.04 -1.84 11.72
C ARG A 24 4.75 -3.32 11.95
N ARG A 25 4.20 -3.67 13.12
CA ARG A 25 3.87 -5.06 13.46
C ARG A 25 2.85 -5.64 12.49
N HIS A 26 1.79 -4.89 12.19
CA HIS A 26 0.76 -5.28 11.24
C HIS A 26 1.37 -5.57 9.86
N ARG A 27 2.15 -4.63 9.32
CA ARG A 27 2.77 -4.74 7.99
C ARG A 27 3.79 -5.87 7.86
N ILE A 28 4.60 -6.13 8.90
CA ILE A 28 5.52 -7.28 8.91
C ILE A 28 4.72 -8.58 8.91
N LEU A 29 3.63 -8.66 9.67
CA LEU A 29 2.79 -9.85 9.71
C LEU A 29 2.12 -10.10 8.36
N GLU A 30 1.58 -9.06 7.72
CA GLU A 30 1.04 -9.17 6.35
C GLU A 30 2.10 -9.65 5.37
N SER A 31 3.28 -9.02 5.38
CA SER A 31 4.39 -9.37 4.51
C SER A 31 4.79 -10.84 4.67
N TYR A 32 4.85 -11.33 5.91
CA TYR A 32 5.22 -12.71 6.21
C TYR A 32 4.16 -13.69 5.72
N ILE A 33 2.89 -13.42 6.04
CA ILE A 33 1.78 -14.30 5.67
C ILE A 33 1.59 -14.33 4.15
N ALA A 34 1.74 -13.19 3.46
CA ALA A 34 1.66 -13.16 2.02
C ALA A 34 2.85 -13.86 1.35
N THR A 35 4.08 -13.52 1.74
CA THR A 35 5.29 -13.95 1.03
C THR A 35 5.68 -15.39 1.38
N ILE A 36 5.66 -15.75 2.67
CA ILE A 36 6.15 -17.06 3.15
C ILE A 36 5.03 -18.10 3.14
N LEU A 37 3.79 -17.72 3.48
CA LEU A 37 2.65 -18.65 3.54
C LEU A 37 1.78 -18.65 2.28
N GLY A 38 2.02 -17.71 1.36
CA GLY A 38 1.32 -17.65 0.07
C GLY A 38 -0.14 -17.20 0.17
N VAL A 39 -0.52 -16.49 1.23
CA VAL A 39 -1.86 -15.90 1.31
C VAL A 39 -1.94 -14.73 0.31
N PRO A 40 -2.97 -14.69 -0.55
CA PRO A 40 -3.13 -13.59 -1.50
C PRO A 40 -3.28 -12.23 -0.81
N TRP A 41 -2.74 -11.19 -1.44
CA TRP A 41 -2.76 -9.81 -0.95
C TRP A 41 -4.17 -9.24 -0.67
N ASP A 42 -5.20 -9.77 -1.34
CA ASP A 42 -6.61 -9.42 -1.13
C ASP A 42 -7.21 -10.05 0.14
N ARG A 43 -6.54 -11.04 0.73
CA ARG A 43 -7.01 -11.77 1.93
C ARG A 43 -6.09 -11.63 3.13
N VAL A 44 -4.88 -11.12 2.94
CA VAL A 44 -3.85 -11.10 3.98
C VAL A 44 -4.27 -10.26 5.20
N ASP A 45 -4.89 -9.10 4.96
CA ASP A 45 -5.38 -8.20 6.00
C ASP A 45 -6.35 -8.93 6.95
N ALA A 46 -7.34 -9.64 6.40
CA ALA A 46 -8.31 -10.40 7.19
C ALA A 46 -7.69 -11.54 8.02
N GLU A 47 -6.55 -12.11 7.60
CA GLU A 47 -5.80 -13.07 8.41
C GLU A 47 -5.00 -12.37 9.51
N VAL A 48 -4.40 -11.22 9.19
CA VAL A 48 -3.63 -10.40 10.14
C VAL A 48 -4.50 -9.86 11.26
N GLU A 49 -5.69 -9.33 10.97
CA GLU A 49 -6.62 -8.83 11.98
C GLU A 49 -6.96 -9.89 13.06
N ARG A 50 -7.02 -11.17 12.68
CA ARG A 50 -7.30 -12.27 13.62
C ARG A 50 -6.09 -12.64 14.47
N LEU A 51 -4.88 -12.38 13.99
CA LEU A 51 -3.63 -12.84 14.59
C LEU A 51 -2.89 -11.73 15.34
N GLU A 52 -3.05 -10.46 14.97
CA GLU A 52 -2.18 -9.36 15.38
C GLU A 52 -2.04 -9.19 16.90
N HIS A 53 -3.12 -9.44 17.65
CA HIS A 53 -3.13 -9.35 19.11
C HIS A 53 -2.46 -10.53 19.82
N ALA A 54 -2.25 -11.65 19.12
CA ALA A 54 -1.68 -12.88 19.68
C ALA A 54 -0.18 -13.04 19.39
N VAL A 55 0.38 -12.24 18.47
CA VAL A 55 1.77 -12.37 18.04
C VAL A 55 2.70 -11.55 18.95
N SER A 56 3.72 -12.18 19.53
CA SER A 56 4.73 -11.49 20.35
C SER A 56 5.70 -10.64 19.51
N GLU A 57 6.36 -9.65 20.12
CA GLU A 57 7.39 -8.84 19.44
C GLU A 57 8.58 -9.69 18.95
N GLU A 58 9.02 -10.67 19.73
CA GLU A 58 10.08 -11.60 19.34
C GLU A 58 9.72 -12.35 18.04
N LEU A 59 8.47 -12.76 17.89
CA LEU A 59 8.01 -13.44 16.68
C LEU A 59 7.97 -12.48 15.48
N ILE A 60 7.54 -11.23 15.68
CA ILE A 60 7.60 -10.19 14.62
C ILE A 60 9.04 -9.97 14.15
N CYS A 61 10.01 -9.87 15.06
CA CYS A 61 11.43 -9.71 14.70
C CYS A 61 11.94 -10.89 13.85
N ARG A 62 11.58 -12.12 14.21
CA ARG A 62 11.96 -13.31 13.42
C ARG A 62 11.29 -13.35 12.05
N MET A 63 10.03 -12.92 11.96
CA MET A 63 9.32 -12.79 10.70
C MET A 63 9.98 -11.75 9.79
N GLU A 64 10.35 -10.59 10.34
CA GLU A 64 11.09 -9.55 9.62
C GLU A 64 12.44 -10.07 9.09
N GLU A 65 13.21 -10.77 9.92
CA GLU A 65 14.48 -11.39 9.53
C GLU A 65 14.30 -12.45 8.42
N ALA A 66 13.25 -13.27 8.52
CA ALA A 66 12.94 -14.27 7.50
C ALA A 66 12.53 -13.66 6.14
N LEU A 67 12.06 -12.41 6.15
CA LEU A 67 11.71 -11.63 4.96
C LEU A 67 12.88 -10.81 4.40
N ASP A 68 14.08 -10.92 4.97
CA ASP A 68 15.25 -10.10 4.64
C ASP A 68 14.98 -8.59 4.79
N PHE A 69 14.35 -8.20 5.90
CA PHE A 69 14.11 -6.81 6.29
C PHE A 69 13.36 -5.98 5.21
N PRO A 70 12.10 -6.33 4.89
CA PRO A 70 11.34 -5.68 3.85
C PRO A 70 11.08 -4.21 4.20
N SER A 71 11.10 -3.36 3.18
CA SER A 71 10.81 -1.93 3.32
C SER A 71 9.35 -1.55 3.07
N ARG A 72 8.57 -2.46 2.47
CA ARG A 72 7.16 -2.27 2.12
C ARG A 72 6.37 -3.56 2.34
N ASP A 73 5.09 -3.41 2.64
CA ASP A 73 4.12 -4.50 2.75
C ASP A 73 3.60 -4.97 1.37
N PRO A 74 2.74 -6.02 1.31
CA PRO A 74 2.22 -6.54 0.04
C PRO A 74 1.40 -5.54 -0.77
N HIS A 75 0.84 -4.51 -0.14
CA HIS A 75 0.11 -3.43 -0.82
C HIS A 75 1.01 -2.25 -1.18
N GLY A 76 2.30 -2.33 -0.88
CA GLY A 76 3.32 -1.33 -1.19
C GLY A 76 3.46 -0.23 -0.13
N SER A 77 2.74 -0.31 0.99
CA SER A 77 2.83 0.67 2.04
C SER A 77 4.13 0.53 2.85
N PRO A 78 4.80 1.65 3.20
CA PRO A 78 6.14 1.61 3.81
C PRO A 78 6.13 1.01 5.21
N ILE A 79 7.07 0.13 5.53
CA ILE A 79 7.20 -0.43 6.88
C ILE A 79 8.02 0.55 7.73
N PRO A 80 7.47 1.08 8.86
CA PRO A 80 8.25 1.89 9.79
C PRO A 80 9.43 1.08 10.34
N ASP A 81 10.55 1.75 10.65
CA ASP A 81 11.66 1.12 11.36
C ASP A 81 11.34 0.87 12.85
N ARG A 82 12.26 0.21 13.57
CA ARG A 82 12.09 -0.14 15.00
C ARG A 82 11.89 1.08 15.91
N GLU A 83 12.38 2.24 15.48
CA GLU A 83 12.20 3.50 16.18
C GLU A 83 10.93 4.26 15.73
N GLY A 84 10.08 3.62 14.92
CA GLY A 84 8.84 4.19 14.43
C GLY A 84 9.05 5.32 13.43
N ARG A 85 10.15 5.32 12.68
CA ARG A 85 10.39 6.28 11.60
C ARG A 85 9.96 5.66 10.28
N LEU A 86 9.23 6.44 9.49
CA LEU A 86 8.94 6.08 8.10
C LEU A 86 10.17 6.38 7.23
N PRO A 87 10.38 5.63 6.13
CA PRO A 87 11.35 6.01 5.12
C PRO A 87 11.11 7.45 4.66
N GLY A 88 12.19 8.16 4.30
CA GLY A 88 12.12 9.56 3.87
C GLY A 88 11.19 9.77 2.67
N LYS A 89 10.79 11.01 2.39
CA LYS A 89 9.89 11.34 1.27
C LYS A 89 10.36 10.68 -0.03
N ILE A 90 9.58 9.72 -0.51
CA ILE A 90 9.70 9.16 -1.86
C ILE A 90 8.81 10.06 -2.73
N GLU A 91 9.25 10.37 -3.95
CA GLU A 91 8.46 11.12 -4.93
C GLU A 91 7.33 10.23 -5.47
N GLU A 92 6.36 9.95 -4.62
CA GLU A 92 5.13 9.23 -4.93
C GLU A 92 4.10 10.25 -5.43
N ILE A 93 3.49 9.93 -6.58
CA ILE A 93 2.48 10.75 -7.25
C ILE A 93 1.16 9.98 -7.20
N ILE A 94 0.08 10.64 -6.83
CA ILE A 94 -1.25 10.04 -6.93
C ILE A 94 -1.55 9.79 -8.42
N LEU A 95 -2.09 8.64 -8.78
CA LEU A 95 -2.28 8.26 -10.19
C LEU A 95 -3.18 9.23 -10.97
N THR A 96 -4.10 9.94 -10.29
CA THR A 96 -4.89 11.04 -10.88
C THR A 96 -4.07 12.26 -11.27
N GLU A 97 -2.85 12.41 -10.77
CA GLU A 97 -1.92 13.50 -11.05
C GLU A 97 -0.73 13.05 -11.91
N ALA A 98 -0.56 11.74 -12.09
CA ALA A 98 0.54 11.17 -12.86
C ALA A 98 0.55 11.66 -14.33
N PRO A 99 1.74 11.83 -14.93
CA PRO A 99 1.86 12.24 -16.33
C PRO A 99 1.35 11.15 -17.29
N ILE A 100 0.79 11.59 -18.42
CA ILE A 100 0.35 10.72 -19.52
C ILE A 100 1.56 10.34 -20.38
N ALA A 101 1.54 9.12 -20.95
CA ALA A 101 2.57 8.59 -21.84
C ALA A 101 3.98 8.49 -21.22
N VAL A 102 4.06 8.42 -19.89
CA VAL A 102 5.29 8.17 -19.13
C VAL A 102 5.22 6.78 -18.51
N LEU A 103 6.37 6.09 -18.46
CA LEU A 103 6.49 4.80 -17.79
C LEU A 103 6.53 5.02 -16.27
N LEU A 104 5.56 4.44 -15.59
CA LEU A 104 5.36 4.56 -14.15
C LEU A 104 5.46 3.18 -13.51
N GLU A 105 5.87 3.14 -12.25
CA GLU A 105 5.77 1.97 -11.39
C GLU A 105 4.66 2.20 -10.36
N VAL A 106 3.77 1.23 -10.20
CA VAL A 106 2.77 1.23 -9.12
C VAL A 106 3.52 1.03 -7.81
N VAL A 107 3.46 2.03 -6.93
CA VAL A 107 4.18 2.02 -5.66
C VAL A 107 3.32 1.41 -4.57
N ARG A 108 2.06 1.84 -4.46
CA ARG A 108 1.13 1.28 -3.47
C ARG A 108 -0.34 1.44 -3.87
N VAL A 109 -1.16 0.57 -3.30
CA VAL A 109 -2.63 0.65 -3.34
C VAL A 109 -3.12 0.83 -1.91
N ILE A 110 -3.88 1.89 -1.67
CA ILE A 110 -4.29 2.36 -0.33
C ILE A 110 -5.75 1.99 -0.11
N ASP A 111 -6.07 1.40 1.06
CA ASP A 111 -7.43 1.19 1.58
C ASP A 111 -8.42 0.59 0.55
N ALA A 112 -7.94 -0.29 -0.33
CA ALA A 112 -8.76 -0.91 -1.35
C ALA A 112 -9.48 -2.15 -0.80
N LEU A 113 -10.74 -2.31 -1.18
CA LEU A 113 -11.54 -3.49 -0.82
C LEU A 113 -10.98 -4.77 -1.47
N PRO A 114 -11.17 -5.96 -0.87
CA PRO A 114 -10.67 -7.22 -1.41
C PRO A 114 -11.06 -7.49 -2.87
N ASP A 115 -12.30 -7.20 -3.26
CA ASP A 115 -12.78 -7.37 -4.63
C ASP A 115 -12.07 -6.45 -5.63
N VAL A 116 -11.76 -5.22 -5.21
CA VAL A 116 -10.94 -4.27 -5.98
C VAL A 116 -9.51 -4.77 -6.11
N LEU A 117 -8.90 -5.29 -5.05
CA LEU A 117 -7.56 -5.87 -5.08
C LEU A 117 -7.48 -7.06 -6.03
N ILE A 118 -8.45 -7.99 -5.98
CA ILE A 118 -8.54 -9.11 -6.94
C ILE A 118 -8.61 -8.55 -8.37
N TRP A 119 -9.52 -7.60 -8.62
CA TRP A 119 -9.74 -7.04 -9.94
C TRP A 119 -8.49 -6.34 -10.51
N LEU A 120 -7.75 -5.60 -9.68
CA LEU A 120 -6.48 -4.95 -10.04
C LEU A 120 -5.39 -5.99 -10.31
N GLY A 121 -5.29 -7.02 -9.47
CA GLY A 121 -4.32 -8.10 -9.56
C GLY A 121 -4.42 -8.88 -10.88
N GLU A 122 -5.64 -9.27 -11.25
CA GLU A 122 -5.93 -9.94 -12.54
C GLU A 122 -5.55 -9.12 -13.77
N ARG A 123 -5.39 -7.79 -13.59
CA ARG A 123 -5.12 -6.82 -14.65
C ARG A 123 -3.69 -6.29 -14.61
N GLY A 124 -2.83 -6.85 -13.76
CA GLY A 124 -1.42 -6.45 -13.67
C GLY A 124 -1.23 -5.05 -13.08
N VAL A 125 -2.17 -4.57 -12.26
CA VAL A 125 -2.05 -3.29 -11.54
C VAL A 125 -1.78 -3.57 -10.06
N THR A 126 -0.58 -4.02 -9.77
CA THR A 126 -0.12 -4.40 -8.43
C THR A 126 1.15 -3.62 -8.05
N PRO A 127 1.49 -3.48 -6.76
CA PRO A 127 2.76 -2.87 -6.36
C PRO A 127 3.95 -3.51 -7.08
N GLY A 128 4.84 -2.68 -7.62
CA GLY A 128 5.98 -3.06 -8.46
C GLY A 128 5.64 -3.22 -9.96
N ALA A 129 4.36 -3.27 -10.35
CA ALA A 129 3.98 -3.36 -11.74
C ALA A 129 4.26 -2.05 -12.50
N ARG A 130 4.66 -2.19 -13.77
CA ARG A 130 4.91 -1.05 -14.65
C ARG A 130 3.69 -0.73 -15.51
N ILE A 131 3.27 0.52 -15.51
CA ILE A 131 2.08 1.00 -16.22
C ILE A 131 2.38 2.28 -17.00
N ILE A 132 1.56 2.58 -18.00
CA ILE A 132 1.48 3.88 -18.67
C ILE A 132 0.06 4.40 -18.53
N VAL A 133 -0.11 5.69 -18.18
CA VAL A 133 -1.43 6.35 -18.32
C VAL A 133 -1.57 6.77 -19.79
N GLU A 134 -2.51 6.16 -20.51
CA GLU A 134 -2.76 6.48 -21.93
C GLU A 134 -3.71 7.67 -22.09
N ALA A 135 -4.75 7.72 -21.25
CA ALA A 135 -5.78 8.76 -21.30
C ALA A 135 -6.38 9.03 -19.92
N ARG A 136 -6.91 10.25 -19.75
CA ARG A 136 -7.66 10.69 -18.58
C ARG A 136 -8.91 11.42 -19.02
N GLU A 137 -10.07 10.91 -18.63
CA GLU A 137 -11.33 11.55 -18.95
C GLU A 137 -11.54 12.84 -18.14
N PRO A 138 -12.15 13.89 -18.72
CA PRO A 138 -12.42 15.14 -18.02
C PRO A 138 -13.29 14.97 -16.76
N GLY A 139 -13.21 15.94 -15.85
CA GLY A 139 -14.11 16.02 -14.68
C GLY A 139 -13.88 14.96 -13.60
N GLY A 140 -12.68 14.36 -13.53
CA GLY A 140 -12.39 13.26 -12.61
C GLY A 140 -12.96 11.92 -13.07
N GLY A 141 -13.21 11.78 -14.37
CA GLY A 141 -13.65 10.55 -14.99
C GLY A 141 -12.58 9.45 -14.98
N PRO A 142 -12.86 8.33 -15.65
CA PRO A 142 -11.94 7.20 -15.70
C PRO A 142 -10.55 7.53 -16.27
N LEU A 143 -9.55 6.80 -15.83
CA LEU A 143 -8.23 6.76 -16.44
C LEU A 143 -8.09 5.46 -17.22
N LEU A 144 -7.45 5.54 -18.38
CA LEU A 144 -7.06 4.37 -19.18
C LEU A 144 -5.59 4.08 -18.94
N LEU A 145 -5.30 2.91 -18.38
CA LEU A 145 -3.95 2.45 -18.09
C LEU A 145 -3.54 1.36 -19.06
N MET A 146 -2.28 1.33 -19.46
CA MET A 146 -1.65 0.20 -20.14
C MET A 146 -0.60 -0.44 -19.22
N PRO A 147 -0.95 -1.52 -18.50
CA PRO A 147 0.03 -2.34 -17.80
C PRO A 147 0.99 -3.00 -18.79
N SER A 148 2.28 -3.03 -18.47
CA SER A 148 3.33 -3.54 -19.37
C SER A 148 3.20 -5.03 -19.66
N GLU A 149 2.57 -5.78 -18.76
CA GLU A 149 2.33 -7.23 -18.88
C GLU A 149 0.93 -7.57 -19.40
N ALA A 150 0.08 -6.58 -19.68
CA ALA A 150 -1.29 -6.78 -20.17
C ALA A 150 -1.38 -6.56 -21.70
N GLU A 151 -2.24 -7.35 -22.36
CA GLU A 151 -2.49 -7.19 -23.80
C GLU A 151 -3.47 -6.05 -24.13
N ARG A 152 -4.23 -5.59 -23.12
CA ARG A 152 -5.31 -4.63 -23.29
C ARG A 152 -5.25 -3.55 -22.22
N PRO A 153 -5.67 -2.33 -22.56
CA PRO A 153 -5.76 -1.28 -21.58
C PRO A 153 -6.87 -1.57 -20.56
N VAL A 154 -6.69 -1.00 -19.37
CA VAL A 154 -7.55 -1.16 -18.21
C VAL A 154 -8.13 0.21 -17.86
N ALA A 155 -9.46 0.32 -17.86
CA ALA A 155 -10.13 1.52 -17.40
C ALA A 155 -10.36 1.43 -15.89
N ILE A 156 -9.83 2.40 -15.14
CA ILE A 156 -10.08 2.56 -13.70
C ILE A 156 -10.87 3.84 -13.44
N SER A 157 -11.75 3.85 -12.43
CA SER A 157 -12.44 5.08 -12.05
C SER A 157 -11.47 6.12 -11.50
N GLY A 158 -11.81 7.41 -11.63
CA GLY A 158 -11.04 8.47 -11.00
C GLY A 158 -10.96 8.33 -9.47
N SER A 159 -11.99 7.79 -8.83
CA SER A 159 -11.99 7.51 -7.39
C SER A 159 -11.00 6.41 -7.00
N LEU A 160 -10.90 5.33 -7.78
CA LEU A 160 -9.92 4.28 -7.54
C LEU A 160 -8.50 4.77 -7.84
N ALA A 161 -8.33 5.60 -8.88
CA ALA A 161 -7.04 6.21 -9.17
C ALA A 161 -6.52 7.10 -8.03
N GLN A 162 -7.39 7.65 -7.17
CA GLN A 162 -6.96 8.44 -6.01
C GLN A 162 -6.32 7.59 -4.90
N SER A 163 -6.57 6.28 -4.89
CA SER A 163 -6.01 5.37 -3.91
C SER A 163 -4.78 4.61 -4.42
N ILE A 164 -4.31 4.93 -5.63
CA ILE A 164 -3.11 4.34 -6.22
C ILE A 164 -2.04 5.42 -6.29
N GLU A 165 -0.87 5.10 -5.75
CA GLU A 165 0.31 5.94 -5.88
C GLU A 165 1.34 5.27 -6.77
N VAL A 166 2.00 6.10 -7.57
CA VAL A 166 2.96 5.69 -8.59
C VAL A 166 4.22 6.53 -8.49
N ARG A 167 5.29 6.08 -9.15
CA ARG A 167 6.51 6.88 -9.35
C ARG A 167 6.99 6.74 -10.79
N GLU A 168 7.66 7.76 -11.31
CA GLU A 168 8.32 7.66 -12.61
C GLU A 168 9.48 6.68 -12.55
N VAL A 169 9.60 5.84 -13.59
CA VAL A 169 10.74 4.96 -13.76
C VAL A 169 11.86 5.78 -14.40
N ALA A 170 12.91 6.09 -13.64
CA ALA A 170 14.10 6.75 -14.18
C ALA A 170 14.69 5.92 -15.33
N SER A 171 14.98 6.59 -16.44
CA SER A 171 15.61 6.00 -17.64
C SER A 171 17.09 5.74 -17.44
#